data_AF-A0AAP3EL00-F1
#
_entry.id   AF-A0AAP3EL00-F1
#
_cell.length_a   1.000
_cell.length_b   1.000
_cell.length_c   1.000
_cell.angle_alpha   90.00
_cell.angle_beta   90.00
_cell.angle_gamma   90.00
#
_symmetry.space_group_name_H-M   'P 1'
#
loop_
_entity.id
_entity.type
_entity.pdbx_description
1 polymer ?
#
loop_
_entity_poly.entity_id
_entity_poly.type
_entity_poly.pdbx_seq_one_letter_code
_entity_poly.pdbx_strand_id
1 'polypeptide(L)'
;QLKIRKMPNNLPHNKESLFYLNVLDIPPNNPQNAGKNKIKLALQNRIKLLWRPSGIAPVDKKSLSQLNIKKKNNAISINNETANWITVT
;
A
#
# COMPACT_ATOMS: atom_id res chain seq x y z
N GLN A 1 18.81 -9.38 1.57
CA GLN A 1 18.39 -7.96 1.50
C GLN A 1 17.36 -7.81 0.39
N LEU A 2 16.20 -7.19 0.64
CA LEU A 2 15.19 -6.89 -0.39
C LEU A 2 15.59 -5.61 -1.15
N LYS A 3 15.58 -5.65 -2.49
CA LYS A 3 15.87 -4.48 -3.34
C LYS A 3 14.72 -4.24 -4.30
N ILE A 4 14.13 -3.05 -4.26
CA ILE A 4 13.04 -2.63 -5.16
C ILE A 4 13.66 -1.75 -6.26
N ARG A 5 13.33 -2.03 -7.53
CA ARG A 5 13.81 -1.26 -8.69
C ARG A 5 12.62 -0.77 -9.51
N LYS A 6 12.69 0.46 -9.99
CA LYS A 6 11.72 0.99 -10.96
C LYS A 6 12.01 0.37 -12.34
N MET A 7 11.00 -0.23 -12.95
CA MET A 7 11.03 -0.70 -14.34
C MET A 7 10.65 0.45 -15.28
N PRO A 8 11.06 0.44 -16.57
CA PRO A 8 10.55 1.37 -17.56
C PRO A 8 9.02 1.29 -17.60
N ASN A 9 8.37 2.40 -17.25
CA ASN A 9 6.92 2.50 -17.18
C ASN A 9 6.48 3.96 -17.40
N ASN A 10 5.26 4.14 -17.91
CA ASN A 10 4.65 5.44 -18.05
C ASN A 10 3.74 5.72 -16.84
N LEU A 11 4.34 6.23 -15.76
CA LEU A 11 3.60 6.62 -14.55
C LEU A 11 3.24 8.10 -14.58
N PRO A 12 2.10 8.51 -13.99
CA PRO A 12 1.71 9.91 -13.90
C PRO A 12 2.79 10.76 -13.24
N HIS A 13 3.23 11.84 -13.88
CA HIS A 13 4.24 12.73 -13.30
C HIS A 13 3.68 13.73 -12.28
N ASN A 14 2.36 13.83 -12.18
CA ASN A 14 1.65 14.82 -11.37
C ASN A 14 0.92 14.24 -10.14
N LYS A 15 0.99 12.93 -9.90
CA LYS A 15 0.41 12.28 -8.71
C LYS A 15 1.14 11.00 -8.32
N GLU A 16 1.01 10.61 -7.07
CA GLU A 16 1.52 9.35 -6.57
C GLU A 16 0.79 8.15 -7.21
N SER A 17 1.54 7.08 -7.42
CA SER A 17 1.00 5.79 -7.88
C SER A 17 1.05 4.77 -6.75
N LEU A 18 -0.07 4.07 -6.51
CA LEU A 18 -0.19 3.05 -5.48
C LEU A 18 0.17 1.67 -6.04
N PHE A 19 1.19 1.06 -5.45
CA PHE A 19 1.56 -0.33 -5.63
C PHE A 19 1.40 -1.07 -4.31
N TYR A 20 1.53 -2.40 -4.36
CA TYR A 20 1.60 -3.24 -3.17
C TYR A 20 2.84 -4.11 -3.22
N LEU A 21 3.63 -4.09 -2.16
CA LEU A 21 4.65 -5.09 -1.91
C LEU A 21 3.97 -6.30 -1.25
N ASN A 22 4.05 -7.45 -1.91
CA ASN A 22 3.58 -8.72 -1.37
C ASN A 22 4.79 -9.52 -0.89
N VAL A 23 4.79 -9.90 0.38
CA VAL A 23 5.80 -10.77 0.98
C VAL A 23 5.09 -12.03 1.48
N LEU A 24 5.41 -13.17 0.86
CA LEU A 24 4.86 -14.47 1.22
C LEU A 24 5.90 -15.24 2.03
N ASP A 25 5.52 -15.61 3.25
CA ASP A 25 6.31 -16.52 4.09
C ASP A 25 5.75 -17.94 3.95
N ILE A 26 6.58 -18.84 3.47
CA ILE A 26 6.22 -20.24 3.20
C ILE A 26 6.93 -21.10 4.24
N PRO A 27 6.17 -21.76 5.14
CA PRO A 27 6.79 -22.60 6.15
C PRO A 27 7.46 -23.82 5.50
N PRO A 28 8.67 -24.23 5.95
CA PRO A 28 9.35 -25.38 5.40
C PRO A 28 8.58 -26.67 5.69
N ASN A 29 8.78 -27.67 4.83
CA ASN A 29 8.33 -29.02 5.11
C ASN A 29 9.24 -29.67 6.15
N ASN A 30 8.66 -30.31 7.17
CA ASN A 30 9.42 -31.11 8.15
C ASN A 30 9.14 -32.61 7.89
N PRO A 31 10.16 -33.42 7.59
CA PRO A 31 10.01 -34.86 7.33
C PRO A 31 9.35 -35.65 8.48
N GLN A 32 9.53 -35.22 9.73
CA GLN A 32 8.91 -35.84 10.91
C GLN A 32 7.37 -35.68 10.95
N ASN A 33 6.84 -34.85 10.06
CA ASN A 33 5.41 -34.59 9.90
C ASN A 33 4.81 -35.31 8.68
N ALA A 34 5.59 -36.13 7.97
CA ALA A 34 5.07 -36.95 6.87
C ALA A 34 3.99 -37.91 7.38
N GLY A 35 2.85 -37.99 6.66
CA GLY A 35 1.72 -38.85 7.02
C GLY A 35 0.85 -38.36 8.19
N LYS A 36 1.12 -37.19 8.77
CA LYS A 36 0.32 -36.61 9.87
C LYS A 36 -0.62 -35.51 9.36
N ASN A 37 -1.84 -35.48 9.87
CA ASN A 37 -2.78 -34.38 9.63
C ASN A 37 -2.29 -33.11 10.33
N LYS A 38 -1.91 -32.09 9.57
CA LYS A 38 -1.48 -30.79 10.09
C LYS A 38 -2.00 -29.65 9.25
N ILE A 39 -2.34 -28.55 9.92
CA ILE A 39 -2.62 -27.26 9.29
C ILE A 39 -1.28 -26.52 9.16
N LYS A 40 -0.99 -26.06 7.94
CA LYS A 40 0.12 -25.13 7.68
C LYS A 40 -0.45 -23.76 7.40
N LEU A 41 0.13 -22.75 8.03
CA LEU A 41 -0.23 -21.36 7.79
C LEU A 41 0.91 -20.70 7.03
N ALA A 42 0.59 -20.18 5.84
CA ALA A 42 1.47 -19.27 5.11
C ALA A 42 1.02 -17.83 5.43
N LEU A 43 1.97 -16.95 5.69
CA LEU A 43 1.68 -15.55 5.98
C LEU A 43 1.91 -14.71 4.73
N GLN A 44 0.88 -13.99 4.30
CA GLN A 44 1.01 -12.99 3.24
C GLN A 44 0.92 -11.59 3.84
N ASN A 45 2.04 -10.87 3.83
CA ASN A 45 2.08 -9.45 4.16
C ASN A 45 1.90 -8.63 2.89
N ARG A 46 0.89 -7.75 2.87
CA ARG A 46 0.61 -6.83 1.76
C ARG A 46 0.75 -5.38 2.22
N ILE A 47 1.82 -4.72 1.79
CA ILE A 47 2.20 -3.38 2.25
C ILE A 47 2.01 -2.38 1.11
N LYS A 48 1.40 -1.21 1.37
CA LYS A 48 1.30 -0.14 0.37
C LYS A 48 2.71 0.37 0.01
N LEU A 49 3.00 0.43 -1.29
CA LEU A 49 4.23 1.01 -1.83
C LEU A 49 3.85 2.18 -2.72
N LEU A 50 4.12 3.40 -2.26
CA LEU A 50 3.77 4.62 -2.98
C LEU A 50 4.96 5.06 -3.84
N TRP A 51 4.79 5.07 -5.15
CA TRP A 51 5.76 5.73 -6.03
C TRP A 51 5.43 7.22 -6.13
N ARG A 52 6.42 8.05 -5.81
CA ARG A 52 6.31 9.51 -5.80
C ARG A 52 7.21 10.12 -6.87
N PRO A 53 6.64 10.79 -7.89
CA PRO A 53 7.39 11.64 -8.82
C PRO A 53 8.23 12.70 -8.11
N SER A 54 9.35 13.09 -8.71
CA SER A 54 10.09 14.29 -8.33
C SER A 54 9.22 15.53 -8.47
N GLY A 55 9.08 16.34 -7.41
CA GLY A 55 8.27 17.56 -7.40
C GLY A 55 6.98 17.45 -6.60
N ILE A 56 6.55 16.24 -6.22
CA ILE A 56 5.45 16.06 -5.27
C ILE A 56 6.00 16.09 -3.86
N ALA A 57 5.46 16.98 -3.02
CA ALA A 57 5.82 17.07 -1.62
C ALA A 57 5.37 15.80 -0.85
N PRO A 58 6.10 15.38 0.20
CA PRO A 58 5.61 14.34 1.10
C PRO A 58 4.32 14.80 1.81
N VAL A 59 3.50 13.83 2.24
CA VAL A 59 2.30 14.11 3.03
C VAL A 59 2.69 14.78 4.34
N ASP A 60 2.06 15.92 4.60
CA ASP A 60 2.25 16.75 5.78
C ASP A 60 0.91 17.32 6.29
N LYS A 61 0.95 18.19 7.30
CA LYS A 61 -0.25 18.84 7.85
C LYS A 61 -0.99 19.66 6.80
N LYS A 62 -0.28 20.28 5.85
CA LYS A 62 -0.89 21.07 4.77
C LYS A 62 -1.68 20.17 3.83
N SER A 63 -1.10 19.04 3.43
CA SER A 63 -1.74 18.04 2.60
C SER A 63 -3.03 17.51 3.24
N LEU A 64 -3.02 17.29 4.56
CA LEU A 64 -4.22 16.89 5.31
C LEU A 64 -5.30 17.99 5.35
N SER A 65 -4.90 19.26 5.52
CA SER A 65 -5.85 20.39 5.52
C SER A 65 -6.55 20.64 4.18
N GLN A 66 -6.01 20.09 3.09
CA GLN A 66 -6.60 20.17 1.75
C GLN A 66 -7.67 19.10 1.48
N LEU A 67 -7.88 18.16 2.41
CA LEU A 67 -8.98 17.21 2.31
C LEU A 67 -10.32 17.90 2.51
N ASN A 68 -11.21 17.78 1.53
CA ASN A 68 -12.56 18.32 1.63
C ASN A 68 -13.53 17.23 2.10
N ILE A 69 -14.02 17.38 3.33
CA ILE A 69 -14.92 16.41 3.97
C ILE A 69 -16.35 16.95 3.94
N LYS A 70 -17.26 16.22 3.31
CA LYS A 70 -18.68 16.59 3.21
C LYS A 70 -19.56 15.47 3.73
N LYS A 71 -20.55 15.81 4.56
CA LYS A 71 -21.65 14.90 4.91
C LYS A 71 -22.67 14.90 3.78
N LYS A 72 -23.00 13.74 3.22
CA LYS A 72 -24.04 13.57 2.20
C LYS A 72 -24.99 12.48 2.68
N ASN A 73 -26.24 12.85 2.98
CA ASN A 73 -27.23 11.96 3.60
C ASN A 73 -26.66 11.30 4.88
N ASN A 74 -26.66 9.96 4.93
CA ASN A 74 -26.10 9.15 6.01
C ASN A 74 -24.63 8.72 5.76
N ALA A 75 -23.90 9.39 4.87
CA ALA A 75 -22.50 9.07 4.56
C ALA A 75 -21.56 10.29 4.70
N ILE A 76 -20.29 10.00 4.92
CA ILE A 76 -19.19 10.99 4.88
C ILE A 76 -18.41 10.76 3.58
N SER A 77 -18.27 11.81 2.77
CA SER A 77 -17.46 11.81 1.55
C SER A 77 -16.19 12.62 1.81
N ILE A 78 -15.02 12.01 1.58
CA ILE A 78 -13.73 12.67 1.67
C ILE A 78 -13.19 12.85 0.25
N ASN A 79 -13.08 14.08 -0.21
CA ASN A 79 -12.45 14.42 -1.48
C ASN A 79 -10.98 14.78 -1.24
N ASN A 80 -10.08 14.08 -1.93
CA ASN A 80 -8.64 14.34 -1.90
C ASN A 80 -8.22 15.02 -3.20
N GLU A 81 -7.99 16.32 -3.14
CA GLU A 81 -7.54 17.13 -4.28
C GLU A 81 -6.00 17.21 -4.36
N THR A 82 -5.30 16.56 -3.42
CA THR A 82 -3.84 16.52 -3.42
C THR A 82 -3.29 15.47 -4.38
N ALA A 83 -2.00 15.60 -4.69
CA ALA A 83 -1.29 14.65 -5.54
C ALA A 83 -0.87 13.37 -4.79
N ASN A 84 -1.14 13.26 -3.48
CA ASN A 84 -0.67 12.19 -2.60
C ASN A 84 -1.77 11.18 -2.27
N TRP A 85 -1.37 9.96 -1.94
CA TRP A 85 -2.22 9.00 -1.22
C TRP A 85 -2.19 9.29 0.27
N ILE A 86 -3.35 9.64 0.84
CA ILE A 86 -3.52 9.89 2.27
C ILE A 86 -4.24 8.71 2.91
N THR A 87 -3.67 8.17 3.99
CA THR A 87 -4.33 7.16 4.83
C THR A 87 -4.98 7.88 6.01
N VAL A 88 -6.31 7.87 6.04
CA VAL A 88 -7.11 8.39 7.16
C VAL A 88 -7.41 7.23 8.10
N THR A 89 -7.18 7.41 9.40
CA THR A 89 -7.42 6.42 10.46
C THR A 89 -8.06 7.07 11.67
#